data_AF-A0A946VZH4-F1
#
_entry.id   AF-A0A946VZH4-F1
#
_cell.length_a   1.000
_cell.length_b   1.000
_cell.length_c   1.000
_cell.angle_alpha   90.00
_cell.angle_beta   90.00
_cell.angle_gamma   90.00
#
_symmetry.space_group_name_H-M   'P 1'
#
loop_
_entity.id
_entity.type
_entity.pdbx_description
1 polymer ?
#
loop_
_entity_poly.entity_id
_entity_poly.type
_entity_poly.pdbx_seq_one_letter_code
_entity_poly.pdbx_strand_id
1 'polypeptide(L)' 'MKAFTTHEGIVAPLDMANVDTDMIIPKQFLKSIKRTGFGPYLFDELRYLDKGEPDMDCSNRPLNKDFVLNQPEYRDASI' A
#
# COMPACT_ATOMS: atom_id res chain seq x y z
N MET A 1 6.37 6.04 -19.14
CA MET A 1 6.72 4.64 -18.80
C MET A 1 8.22 4.56 -18.56
N LYS A 2 8.66 3.74 -17.61
CA LYS A 2 10.07 3.34 -17.48
C LYS A 2 10.26 2.05 -18.29
N ALA A 3 11.38 1.89 -18.97
CA ALA A 3 11.70 0.64 -19.65
C ALA A 3 11.84 -0.48 -18.61
N PHE A 4 11.26 -1.63 -18.88
CA PHE A 4 11.38 -2.83 -18.06
C PHE A 4 12.22 -3.85 -18.82
N THR A 5 13.40 -4.19 -18.30
CA THR A 5 14.33 -5.14 -18.92
C THR A 5 14.59 -6.30 -17.98
N THR A 6 15.29 -6.04 -16.89
CA THR A 6 15.56 -6.97 -15.80
C THR A 6 15.38 -6.22 -14.49
N HIS A 7 14.66 -6.83 -13.56
CA HIS A 7 14.41 -6.27 -12.23
C HIS A 7 14.69 -7.36 -11.19
N GLU A 8 15.58 -7.06 -10.25
CA GLU A 8 15.85 -7.87 -9.07
C GLU A 8 15.35 -7.09 -7.85
N GLY A 9 14.60 -7.75 -6.97
CA GLY A 9 13.97 -7.09 -5.84
C GLY A 9 13.54 -8.07 -4.77
N ILE A 10 13.27 -7.54 -3.58
CA ILE A 10 12.70 -8.31 -2.48
C ILE A 10 11.25 -8.66 -2.83
N VAL A 11 10.90 -9.94 -2.63
CA VAL A 11 9.54 -10.46 -2.82
C VAL A 11 8.76 -10.39 -1.51
N ALA A 12 7.61 -9.73 -1.50
CA ALA A 12 6.68 -9.75 -0.37
C ALA A 12 5.51 -10.72 -0.64
N PRO A 13 5.40 -11.84 0.10
CA PRO A 13 4.32 -12.80 -0.13
C PRO A 13 2.99 -12.28 0.42
N LEU A 14 1.98 -12.17 -0.44
CA LEU A 14 0.61 -11.87 -0.05
C LEU A 14 -0.28 -13.10 -0.33
N ASP A 15 -0.45 -13.95 0.68
CA ASP A 15 -1.24 -15.19 0.57
C ASP A 15 -2.75 -14.90 0.72
N MET A 16 -3.30 -14.21 -0.27
CA MET A 16 -4.71 -13.85 -0.34
C MET A 16 -5.24 -14.07 -1.76
N ALA A 17 -6.31 -14.83 -1.90
CA ALA A 17 -7.04 -14.92 -3.15
C ALA A 17 -7.99 -13.72 -3.31
N ASN A 18 -8.32 -13.38 -4.55
CA ASN A 18 -9.33 -12.37 -4.91
C ASN A 18 -9.03 -10.96 -4.35
N VAL A 19 -7.76 -10.55 -4.35
CA VAL A 19 -7.39 -9.16 -4.07
C VAL A 19 -8.02 -8.25 -5.14
N ASP A 20 -9.03 -7.47 -4.76
CA ASP A 20 -9.77 -6.61 -5.66
C ASP A 20 -9.25 -5.15 -5.66
N THR A 21 -9.90 -4.29 -6.46
CA THR A 21 -9.47 -2.89 -6.61
C THR A 21 -9.67 -2.06 -5.34
N ASP A 22 -10.72 -2.32 -4.56
CA ASP A 22 -10.97 -1.58 -3.31
C ASP A 22 -10.00 -2.04 -2.22
N MET A 23 -9.59 -3.31 -2.21
CA MET A 23 -8.51 -3.81 -1.35
C MET A 23 -7.16 -3.17 -1.67
N ILE A 24 -6.82 -3.01 -2.95
CA ILE A 24 -5.57 -2.35 -3.37
C ILE A 24 -5.60 -0.88 -2.97
N ILE A 25 -6.71 -0.19 -3.26
CA ILE A 25 -6.90 1.22 -2.92
C ILE A 25 -8.40 1.53 -2.76
N PRO A 26 -8.86 1.85 -1.54
CA PRO A 26 -10.26 2.16 -1.33
C PRO A 26 -10.73 3.40 -2.11
N LYS A 27 -11.94 3.33 -2.70
CA LYS A 27 -12.50 4.39 -3.56
C LYS A 27 -12.54 5.80 -2.97
N GLN A 28 -12.56 5.97 -1.64
CA GLN A 28 -12.57 7.29 -1.02
C GLN A 28 -11.33 8.11 -1.39
N PHE A 29 -10.17 7.47 -1.54
CA PHE A 29 -8.92 8.15 -1.86
C PHE A 29 -8.87 8.65 -3.31
N LEU A 30 -9.66 8.03 -4.20
CA LEU A 30 -9.75 8.41 -5.62
C LEU A 30 -10.46 9.76 -5.86
N LYS A 31 -11.04 10.35 -4.80
CA LYS A 31 -11.62 11.70 -4.85
C LYS A 31 -10.57 12.81 -4.71
N SER A 32 -9.35 12.48 -4.29
CA SER A 32 -8.28 13.48 -4.12
C SER A 32 -7.82 14.01 -5.48
N ILE A 33 -7.66 15.34 -5.54
CA ILE A 33 -7.05 16.05 -6.68
C ILE A 33 -5.57 16.36 -6.46
N LYS A 34 -5.00 15.95 -5.32
CA LYS A 34 -3.61 16.23 -4.96
C LYS A 34 -2.65 15.39 -5.79
N ARG A 35 -1.52 15.98 -6.17
CA ARG A 35 -0.45 15.33 -6.95
C ARG A 35 0.66 14.77 -6.05
N THR A 36 0.29 14.22 -4.90
CA THR A 36 1.22 13.63 -3.92
C THR A 36 1.41 12.13 -4.12
N GLY A 37 0.65 11.52 -5.04
CA GLY A 37 0.62 10.08 -5.26
C GLY A 37 -0.27 9.34 -4.25
N PHE A 38 -0.52 8.06 -4.53
CA PHE A 38 -1.43 7.22 -3.76
C PHE A 38 -0.72 6.12 -2.94
N GLY A 39 0.61 6.04 -3.01
CA GLY A 39 1.41 5.01 -2.32
C GLY A 39 1.12 4.87 -0.81
N PRO A 40 0.88 5.95 -0.06
CA PRO A 40 0.52 5.83 1.36
C PRO A 40 -0.79 5.07 1.61
N TYR A 41 -1.75 5.09 0.67
CA TYR A 41 -3.07 4.46 0.79
C TYR A 41 -3.13 3.03 0.22
N LEU A 42 -2.00 2.51 -0.29
CA LEU A 42 -1.92 1.15 -0.80
C LEU A 42 -2.26 0.16 0.32
N PHE A 43 -3.24 -0.70 0.07
CA PHE A 43 -3.77 -1.68 1.03
C PHE A 43 -4.22 -1.06 2.35
N ASP A 44 -4.85 0.13 2.34
CA ASP A 44 -5.18 0.89 3.56
C ASP A 44 -5.84 0.05 4.65
N GLU A 45 -6.84 -0.75 4.28
CA GLU A 45 -7.62 -1.60 5.20
C GLU A 45 -6.80 -2.71 5.86
N LEU A 46 -5.74 -3.19 5.19
CA LEU A 46 -4.84 -4.21 5.74
C LEU A 46 -3.64 -3.57 6.44
N ARG A 47 -3.20 -2.42 5.97
CA ARG A 47 -1.94 -1.78 6.33
C ARG A 47 -2.02 -0.99 7.63
N TYR A 48 -3.15 -0.35 7.91
CA TYR A 48 -3.33 0.49 9.10
C TYR A 48 -4.39 -0.10 10.03
N LEU A 49 -4.26 0.19 11.33
CA LEU A 49 -5.21 -0.24 12.36
C LEU A 49 -6.36 0.75 12.55
N ASP A 50 -6.26 1.94 11.97
CA ASP A 50 -7.27 2.98 11.98
C ASP A 50 -7.88 3.22 10.60
N LYS A 51 -8.96 3.99 10.55
CA LYS A 51 -9.63 4.35 9.30
C LYS A 51 -8.91 5.51 8.62
N GLY A 52 -8.53 5.32 7.36
CA GLY A 52 -7.97 6.39 6.53
C GLY A 52 -9.06 7.28 5.94
N GLU A 53 -8.75 8.57 5.84
CA GLU A 53 -9.60 9.57 5.17
C GLU A 53 -8.84 10.22 4.00
N PRO A 54 -9.55 10.72 2.97
CA PRO A 54 -8.91 11.43 1.87
C PRO A 54 -8.04 12.57 2.39
N ASP A 55 -6.85 12.73 1.81
CA ASP A 55 -5.90 13.80 2.12
C ASP A 55 -5.31 13.78 3.55
N MET A 56 -5.55 12.72 4.32
CA MET A 56 -4.98 12.49 5.64
C MET A 56 -3.47 12.19 5.57
N ASP A 57 -2.70 12.74 6.51
CA ASP A 57 -1.30 12.34 6.69
C ASP A 57 -1.20 10.93 7.27
N CYS A 58 -0.58 10.03 6.50
CA CYS A 58 -0.41 8.63 6.90
C CYS A 58 0.89 8.37 7.67
N SER A 59 1.77 9.37 7.84
CA SER A 59 3.12 9.20 8.40
C SER A 59 3.12 8.68 9.84
N ASN A 60 2.06 8.97 10.60
CA ASN A 60 1.93 8.59 12.01
C ASN A 60 0.75 7.65 12.28
N ARG A 61 0.14 7.08 11.23
CA ARG A 61 -0.96 6.13 11.40
C ARG A 61 -0.45 4.82 11.99
N PRO A 62 -1.19 4.19 12.93
CA PRO A 62 -0.80 2.94 13.55
C PRO A 62 -0.76 1.81 12.49
N LEU A 63 0.41 1.23 12.28
CA LEU A 63 0.60 0.14 11.32
C LEU A 63 0.11 -1.20 11.90
N ASN A 64 -0.56 -1.98 11.05
CA ASN A 64 -0.87 -3.37 11.33
C ASN A 64 0.40 -4.22 11.15
N LYS A 65 0.97 -4.71 12.26
CA LYS A 65 2.23 -5.49 12.24
C LYS A 65 2.09 -6.88 11.61
N ASP A 66 0.86 -7.39 11.51
CA ASP A 66 0.61 -8.69 10.90
C ASP A 66 0.57 -8.59 9.37
N PHE A 67 0.43 -7.39 8.81
CA PHE A 67 0.45 -7.17 7.37
C PHE A 67 1.87 -7.24 6.81
N VAL A 68 2.09 -8.08 5.80
CA VAL A 68 3.41 -8.41 5.25
C VAL A 68 4.25 -7.19 4.88
N LEU A 69 3.68 -6.18 4.21
CA LEU A 69 4.42 -4.99 3.77
C LEU A 69 4.81 -4.03 4.91
N ASN A 70 4.33 -4.28 6.13
CA ASN A 70 4.75 -3.52 7.32
C ASN A 70 5.87 -4.21 8.10
N GLN A 71 6.22 -5.46 7.75
CA GLN A 71 7.30 -6.17 8.41
C GLN A 71 8.67 -5.63 7.91
N PRO A 72 9.67 -5.48 8.78
CA PRO A 72 10.96 -4.88 8.43
C PRO A 72 11.66 -5.53 7.22
N GLU A 73 11.50 -6.83 7.06
CA GLU A 73 12.14 -7.66 6.03
C GLU A 73 11.61 -7.35 4.62
N TYR A 74 10.38 -6.82 4.52
CA TYR A 74 9.70 -6.50 3.26
C TYR A 74 9.61 -5.00 2.98
N ARG A 75 10.28 -4.16 3.77
CA ARG A 75 10.17 -2.70 3.68
C ARG A 75 10.53 -2.15 2.29
N ASP A 76 11.51 -2.76 1.64
CA ASP A 76 12.00 -2.39 0.32
C ASP A 76 11.54 -3.40 -0.77
N ALA A 77 10.46 -4.15 -0.49
CA ALA A 77 9.85 -5.04 -1.46
C ALA A 77 9.43 -4.28 -2.72
N SER A 78 9.78 -4.86 -3.85
CA SER A 78 9.42 -4.34 -5.18
C SER A 78 8.92 -5.45 -6.10
N ILE A 79 8.74 -6.65 -5.56
CA ILE A 79 8.16 -7.84 -6.19
C ILE A 79 7.10 -8.41 -5.25
#